data_AF-A0A9X3H735-F1
#
_entry.id   AF-A0A9X3H735-F1
#
_cell.length_a   1.000
_cell.length_b   1.000
_cell.length_c   1.000
_cell.angle_alpha   90.00
_cell.angle_beta   90.00
_cell.angle_gamma   90.00
#
_symmetry.space_group_name_H-M   'P 1'
#
loop_
_entity.id
_entity.type
_entity.pdbx_description
1 polymer ?
#
loop_
_entity_poly.entity_id
_entity_poly.type
_entity_poly.pdbx_seq_one_letter_code
_entity_poly.pdbx_strand_id
1 'polypeptide(L)'
;MKIQKTDKSDIKFESFPENLQFEFNDDVYQVEFSEPDEIRMSVYIRELKVFKNKKLFKSGTVSDCSYLELHSPNKQFLALPTRNGIEILDLKNDKSIEVDSFFMHGNQFDLKSEFCLINGQHDSQLIDLESFKVIFRYKNPENYISQTIFGSDNNVWTIENWGQKMRVEHLDPQSLQTTYSVIETPFDFFKIDGAEYDNLIRSNKHCIWLMQGGGMRFPSYLNKWEFVKTTDRIIYKSTIPKTKVKFNKNYNVESCEADFEYIELLSGQEKQSENVLEKEGIWEKLKRLIK
;
A
#
# COMPACT_ATOMS: atom_id res chain seq x y z
N MET A 1 -14.56 -14.64 2.23
CA MET A 1 -14.41 -13.24 1.76
C MET A 1 -14.94 -13.14 0.34
N LYS A 2 -15.68 -12.07 -0.01
CA LYS A 2 -16.25 -11.88 -1.34
C LYS A 2 -15.59 -10.69 -2.03
N ILE A 3 -15.29 -10.82 -3.32
CA ILE A 3 -14.86 -9.71 -4.18
C ILE A 3 -15.97 -9.34 -5.16
N GLN A 4 -16.07 -8.06 -5.49
CA GLN A 4 -16.99 -7.56 -6.51
C GLN A 4 -16.29 -6.59 -7.44
N LYS A 5 -16.64 -6.61 -8.73
CA LYS A 5 -16.15 -5.60 -9.67
C LYS A 5 -16.73 -4.24 -9.29
N THR A 6 -15.91 -3.20 -9.40
CA THR A 6 -16.34 -1.80 -9.26
C THR A 6 -15.72 -0.96 -10.38
N ASP A 7 -16.34 0.17 -10.71
CA ASP A 7 -15.82 1.07 -11.73
C ASP A 7 -14.98 2.19 -11.10
N LYS A 8 -13.98 2.68 -11.85
CA LYS A 8 -13.10 3.77 -11.41
C LYS A 8 -13.88 5.03 -11.03
N SER A 9 -14.99 5.32 -11.72
CA SER A 9 -15.84 6.47 -11.46
C SER A 9 -16.52 6.45 -10.09
N ASP A 10 -16.66 5.26 -9.51
CA ASP A 10 -17.37 5.06 -8.24
C ASP A 10 -16.41 5.06 -7.03
N ILE A 11 -15.10 5.16 -7.30
CA ILE A 11 -14.05 5.11 -6.31
C ILE A 11 -13.63 6.53 -5.92
N LYS A 12 -13.66 6.81 -4.62
CA LYS A 12 -13.13 8.04 -4.03
C LYS A 12 -11.66 7.85 -3.65
N PHE A 13 -10.79 8.13 -4.59
CA PHE A 13 -9.34 8.12 -4.36
C PHE A 13 -8.97 9.19 -3.35
N GLU A 14 -8.05 8.85 -2.47
CA GLU A 14 -7.42 9.84 -1.59
C GLU A 14 -6.32 10.57 -2.35
N SER A 15 -6.36 11.91 -2.33
CA SER A 15 -5.33 12.74 -2.94
C SER A 15 -4.19 13.00 -1.96
N PHE A 16 -2.98 13.19 -2.48
CA PHE A 16 -1.86 13.67 -1.67
C PHE A 16 -2.22 15.02 -1.01
N PRO A 17 -1.97 15.20 0.30
CA PRO A 17 -2.35 16.43 1.01
C PRO A 17 -1.32 17.54 0.77
N GLU A 18 -1.49 18.34 -0.28
CA GLU A 18 -0.58 19.47 -0.61
C GLU A 18 -0.49 20.51 0.52
N ASN A 19 -1.61 20.78 1.19
CA ASN A 19 -1.69 21.64 2.37
C ASN A 19 -2.74 21.07 3.32
N LEU A 20 -2.41 20.96 4.60
CA LEU A 20 -3.31 20.49 5.65
C LEU A 20 -3.22 21.38 6.87
N GLN A 21 -4.37 21.88 7.34
CA GLN A 21 -4.48 22.60 8.60
C GLN A 21 -5.41 21.83 9.56
N PHE A 22 -5.00 21.69 10.81
CA PHE A 22 -5.79 21.04 11.85
C PHE A 22 -5.51 21.63 13.24
N GLU A 23 -6.42 21.37 14.17
CA GLU A 23 -6.34 21.84 15.56
C GLU A 23 -6.16 20.66 16.51
N PHE A 24 -5.30 20.83 17.51
CA PHE A 24 -5.10 19.89 18.61
C PHE A 24 -4.66 20.64 19.87
N ASN A 25 -5.34 20.42 21.01
CA ASN A 25 -5.05 21.08 22.30
C ASN A 25 -4.79 22.61 22.19
N ASP A 26 -5.74 23.34 21.62
CA ASP A 26 -5.70 24.80 21.40
C ASP A 26 -4.59 25.31 20.45
N ASP A 27 -3.77 24.42 19.91
CA ASP A 27 -2.76 24.74 18.92
C ASP A 27 -3.28 24.46 17.49
N VAL A 28 -3.00 25.40 16.58
CA VAL A 28 -3.25 25.25 15.14
C VAL A 28 -1.98 24.76 14.47
N TYR A 29 -2.05 23.60 13.83
CA TYR A 29 -1.00 23.02 13.02
C TYR A 29 -1.30 23.22 11.54
N GLN A 30 -0.26 23.56 10.78
CA GLN A 30 -0.34 23.67 9.33
C GLN A 30 0.85 22.94 8.71
N VAL A 31 0.59 22.06 7.75
CA VAL A 31 1.59 21.31 7.00
C VAL A 31 1.51 21.76 5.54
N GLU A 32 2.63 22.19 4.98
CA GLU A 32 2.75 22.66 3.61
C GLU A 32 3.83 21.86 2.87
N PHE A 33 3.51 21.39 1.67
CA PHE A 33 4.47 20.85 0.72
C PHE A 33 4.74 21.85 -0.39
N SER A 34 5.98 21.91 -0.87
CA SER A 34 6.28 22.57 -2.14
C SER A 34 5.77 21.74 -3.32
N GLU A 35 5.77 22.34 -4.50
CA GLU A 35 5.69 21.58 -5.75
C GLU A 35 6.80 20.51 -5.82
N PRO A 36 6.52 19.34 -6.45
CA PRO A 36 7.48 18.27 -6.60
C PRO A 36 8.55 18.61 -7.64
N ASP A 37 9.81 18.48 -7.24
CA ASP A 37 10.96 18.54 -8.15
C ASP A 37 11.41 17.12 -8.52
N GLU A 38 11.38 16.79 -9.80
CA GLU A 38 11.91 15.51 -10.30
C GLU A 38 13.44 15.53 -10.27
N ILE A 39 14.03 14.65 -9.46
CA ILE A 39 15.50 14.54 -9.36
C ILE A 39 16.06 13.37 -10.17
N ARG A 40 15.24 12.35 -10.47
CA ARG A 40 15.65 11.20 -11.29
C ARG A 40 14.44 10.37 -11.71
N MET A 41 14.15 10.29 -13.02
CA MET A 41 13.24 9.32 -13.66
C MET A 41 12.16 8.76 -12.73
N SER A 42 11.16 9.59 -12.44
CA SER A 42 10.01 9.30 -11.55
C SER A 42 10.28 9.32 -10.04
N VAL A 43 11.43 9.82 -9.58
CA VAL A 43 11.71 10.15 -8.18
C VAL A 43 11.58 11.66 -8.00
N TYR A 44 10.62 12.06 -7.18
CA TYR A 44 10.31 13.45 -6.87
C TYR A 44 10.63 13.76 -5.41
N ILE A 45 11.14 14.96 -5.16
CA ILE A 45 11.35 15.49 -3.82
C ILE A 45 10.56 16.79 -3.61
N ARG A 46 10.22 17.08 -2.36
CA ARG A 46 9.53 18.32 -1.95
C ARG A 46 10.18 18.91 -0.72
N GLU A 47 10.05 20.22 -0.55
CA GLU A 47 10.17 20.85 0.76
C GLU A 47 8.90 20.59 1.57
N LEU A 48 9.07 20.25 2.84
CA LEU A 48 8.02 20.16 3.85
C LEU A 48 8.23 21.26 4.87
N LYS A 49 7.16 22.00 5.20
CA LYS A 49 7.13 22.98 6.29
C LYS A 49 5.94 22.69 7.19
N VAL A 50 6.19 22.64 8.50
CA VAL A 50 5.18 22.44 9.53
C VAL A 50 5.19 23.66 10.42
N PHE A 51 4.03 24.27 10.62
CA PHE A 51 3.82 25.43 11.48
C PHE A 51 2.94 25.05 12.66
N LYS A 52 3.26 25.62 13.82
CA LYS A 52 2.45 25.60 15.04
C LYS A 52 2.10 27.03 15.42
N ASN A 53 0.81 27.38 15.44
CA ASN A 53 0.32 28.75 15.66
C ASN A 53 1.04 29.79 14.79
N LYS A 54 1.16 29.49 13.48
CA LYS A 54 1.86 30.30 12.46
C LYS A 54 3.37 30.47 12.67
N LYS A 55 3.97 29.80 13.64
CA LYS A 55 5.43 29.76 13.83
C LYS A 55 5.97 28.48 13.22
N LEU A 56 7.10 28.58 12.51
CA LEU A 56 7.77 27.41 11.96
C LEU A 56 8.14 26.46 13.11
N PHE A 57 7.61 25.25 13.04
CA PHE A 57 7.78 24.18 14.02
C PHE A 57 8.80 23.15 13.51
N LYS A 58 8.69 22.75 12.24
CA LYS A 58 9.62 21.82 11.60
C LYS A 58 9.71 22.07 10.10
N SER A 59 10.84 21.72 9.49
CA SER A 59 10.99 21.72 8.03
C SER A 59 11.99 20.67 7.58
N GLY A 60 11.89 20.22 6.33
CA GLY A 60 12.83 19.28 5.74
C GLY A 60 12.59 19.04 4.26
N THR A 61 13.43 18.20 3.66
CA THR A 61 13.23 17.68 2.30
C THR A 61 12.72 16.25 2.39
N VAL A 62 11.68 15.96 1.63
CA VAL A 62 10.96 14.68 1.68
C VAL A 62 10.93 14.02 0.30
N SER A 63 10.79 12.70 0.27
CA SER A 63 10.49 11.98 -0.97
C SER A 63 8.98 11.89 -1.16
N ASP A 64 8.51 11.99 -2.41
CA ASP A 64 7.09 11.77 -2.70
C ASP A 64 6.66 10.36 -2.33
N CYS A 65 5.52 10.31 -1.64
CA CYS A 65 4.81 9.09 -1.31
C CYS A 65 3.57 9.01 -2.19
N SER A 66 3.12 7.81 -2.53
CA SER A 66 1.91 7.63 -3.34
C SER A 66 0.63 7.98 -2.59
N TYR A 67 0.63 7.85 -1.26
CA TYR A 67 -0.40 8.35 -0.36
C TYR A 67 0.22 8.66 1.01
N LEU A 68 -0.39 9.56 1.77
CA LEU A 68 0.15 10.02 3.05
C LEU A 68 -0.98 10.48 3.97
N GLU A 69 -1.08 9.87 5.16
CA GLU A 69 -1.93 10.36 6.25
C GLU A 69 -1.07 11.16 7.23
N LEU A 70 -1.21 12.48 7.19
CA LEU A 70 -0.40 13.38 8.01
C LEU A 70 -0.74 13.33 9.49
N HIS A 71 -1.97 13.04 9.87
CA HIS A 71 -2.34 12.95 11.29
C HIS A 71 -3.24 11.76 11.57
N SER A 72 -3.15 11.24 12.79
CA SER A 72 -4.08 10.22 13.28
C SER A 72 -5.52 10.75 13.36
N PRO A 73 -6.54 9.88 13.39
CA PRO A 73 -7.94 10.30 13.53
C PRO A 73 -8.20 11.23 14.72
N ASN A 74 -7.54 11.01 15.86
CA ASN A 74 -7.65 11.87 17.04
C ASN A 74 -6.73 13.11 16.99
N LYS A 75 -5.98 13.29 15.89
CA LYS A 75 -5.01 14.37 15.63
C LYS A 75 -3.84 14.47 16.60
N GLN A 76 -3.69 13.53 17.53
CA GLN A 76 -2.60 13.54 18.50
C GLN A 76 -1.25 13.24 17.84
N PHE A 77 -1.24 12.34 16.85
CA PHE A 77 -0.02 11.92 16.19
C PHE A 77 0.10 12.59 14.83
N LEU A 78 1.28 13.14 14.54
CA LEU A 78 1.62 13.74 13.25
C LEU A 78 2.69 12.89 12.56
N ALA A 79 2.40 12.37 11.37
CA ALA A 79 3.32 11.60 10.54
C ALA A 79 3.90 12.50 9.45
N LEU A 80 5.20 12.69 9.48
CA LEU A 80 5.94 13.54 8.55
C LEU A 80 6.85 12.67 7.70
N PRO A 81 6.66 12.61 6.37
CA PRO A 81 7.58 11.86 5.51
C PRO A 81 8.98 12.48 5.65
N THR A 82 10.00 11.64 5.55
CA THR A 82 11.39 12.08 5.47
C THR A 82 11.97 11.61 4.14
N ARG A 83 13.25 11.92 3.89
CA ARG A 83 13.94 11.39 2.72
C ARG A 83 14.05 9.86 2.72
N ASN A 84 14.13 9.25 3.90
CA ASN A 84 14.45 7.82 4.07
C ASN A 84 13.32 7.01 4.72
N GLY A 85 12.16 7.62 4.99
CA GLY A 85 11.07 6.96 5.68
C GLY A 85 10.06 7.97 6.22
N ILE A 86 9.77 7.88 7.52
CA ILE A 86 8.79 8.76 8.19
C ILE A 86 9.22 9.05 9.62
N GLU A 87 8.89 10.24 10.08
CA GLU A 87 8.92 10.62 11.49
C GLU A 87 7.50 10.72 12.01
N ILE A 88 7.23 10.12 13.17
CA ILE A 88 5.95 10.24 13.87
C ILE A 88 6.18 11.04 15.14
N LEU A 89 5.38 12.08 15.35
CA LEU A 89 5.41 12.97 16.51
C LEU A 89 4.15 12.77 17.36
N ASP A 90 4.30 12.62 18.67
CA ASP A 90 3.22 12.74 19.65
C ASP A 90 3.09 14.20 20.09
N LEU A 91 2.07 14.90 19.58
CA LEU A 91 1.85 16.31 19.86
C LEU A 91 1.44 16.58 21.32
N LYS A 92 1.00 15.55 22.05
CA LYS A 92 0.60 15.66 23.46
C LYS A 92 1.79 15.50 24.40
N ASN A 93 2.64 14.52 24.13
CA ASN A 93 3.72 14.12 25.03
C ASN A 93 5.12 14.56 24.58
N ASP A 94 5.23 15.27 23.46
CA ASP A 94 6.49 15.74 22.86
C ASP A 94 7.50 14.60 22.65
N LYS A 95 7.00 13.47 22.15
CA LYS A 95 7.80 12.29 21.79
C LYS A 95 7.86 12.14 20.28
N SER A 96 8.94 11.56 19.79
CA SER A 96 9.07 11.23 18.37
C SER A 96 9.75 9.89 18.14
N ILE A 97 9.45 9.28 17.00
CA ILE A 97 10.21 8.17 16.42
C ILE A 97 10.44 8.46 14.95
N GLU A 98 11.66 8.24 14.47
CA GLU A 98 11.96 8.16 13.05
C GLU A 98 12.12 6.69 12.66
N VAL A 99 11.44 6.30 11.58
CA VAL A 99 11.43 4.93 11.07
C VAL A 99 11.86 4.93 9.61
N ASP A 100 12.96 4.24 9.33
CA ASP A 100 13.47 4.04 7.99
C ASP A 100 12.55 3.11 7.18
N SER A 101 12.21 3.52 5.96
CA SER A 101 11.49 2.73 4.97
C SER A 101 12.02 3.05 3.57
N PHE A 102 12.65 2.06 2.95
CA PHE A 102 13.22 2.22 1.62
C PHE A 102 12.13 2.45 0.57
N PHE A 103 12.17 3.60 -0.09
CA PHE A 103 11.10 4.11 -0.97
C PHE A 103 9.73 3.97 -0.30
N MET A 104 9.49 4.79 0.72
CA MET A 104 8.19 4.84 1.38
C MET A 104 7.09 5.09 0.35
N HIS A 105 6.14 4.17 0.29
CA HIS A 105 4.98 4.24 -0.58
C HIS A 105 3.84 5.01 0.09
N GLY A 106 3.66 4.85 1.40
CA GLY A 106 2.71 5.62 2.20
C GLY A 106 2.52 5.08 3.61
N ASN A 107 1.66 5.75 4.39
CA ASN A 107 1.31 5.35 5.74
C ASN A 107 -0.22 5.36 5.97
N GLN A 108 -0.66 4.67 7.01
CA GLN A 108 -2.05 4.66 7.45
C GLN A 108 -2.12 4.54 8.97
N PHE A 109 -2.91 5.40 9.60
CA PHE A 109 -3.31 5.24 10.99
C PHE A 109 -4.49 4.30 11.10
N ASP A 110 -4.53 3.54 12.19
CA ASP A 110 -5.73 2.77 12.52
C ASP A 110 -6.84 3.72 13.01
N LEU A 111 -8.08 3.23 13.04
CA LEU A 111 -9.25 4.07 13.38
C LEU A 111 -9.20 4.60 14.82
N LYS A 112 -8.48 3.91 15.71
CA LYS A 112 -8.39 4.27 17.13
C LYS A 112 -7.18 5.12 17.47
N SER A 113 -6.30 5.40 16.50
CA SER A 113 -5.02 6.09 16.74
C SER A 113 -4.12 5.37 17.75
N GLU A 114 -4.18 4.04 17.77
CA GLU A 114 -3.33 3.14 18.56
C GLU A 114 -2.11 2.69 17.75
N PHE A 115 -2.25 2.57 16.43
CA PHE A 115 -1.21 2.04 15.54
C PHE A 115 -1.01 2.88 14.28
N CYS A 116 0.19 2.82 13.74
CA CYS A 116 0.52 3.35 12.43
C CYS A 116 1.20 2.27 11.58
N LEU A 117 0.68 2.05 10.38
CA LEU A 117 1.24 1.17 9.37
C LEU A 117 2.05 2.01 8.37
N ILE A 118 3.28 1.61 8.10
CA ILE A 118 4.15 2.21 7.09
C ILE A 118 4.40 1.16 6.00
N ASN A 119 4.23 1.53 4.74
CA ASN A 119 4.56 0.70 3.59
C ASN A 119 5.73 1.29 2.81
N GLY A 120 6.76 0.48 2.62
CA GLY A 120 7.86 0.72 1.69
C GLY A 120 7.76 -0.14 0.44
N GLN A 121 8.84 -0.15 -0.35
CA GLN A 121 8.93 -0.93 -1.59
C GLN A 121 8.77 -2.44 -1.35
N HIS A 122 9.46 -2.99 -0.36
CA HIS A 122 9.51 -4.44 -0.12
C HIS A 122 9.11 -4.81 1.31
N ASP A 123 8.69 -3.85 2.12
CA ASP A 123 8.40 -4.08 3.52
C ASP A 123 7.22 -3.24 4.04
N SER A 124 6.57 -3.76 5.09
CA SER A 124 5.61 -3.02 5.89
C SER A 124 6.03 -3.05 7.34
N GLN A 125 5.78 -1.98 8.07
CA GLN A 125 6.11 -1.85 9.49
C GLN A 125 4.88 -1.38 10.26
N LEU A 126 4.55 -2.07 11.34
CA LEU A 126 3.47 -1.68 12.26
C LEU A 126 4.10 -1.09 13.52
N ILE A 127 3.72 0.15 13.82
CA ILE A 127 4.17 0.90 14.98
C ILE A 127 3.03 0.97 15.98
N ASP A 128 3.34 0.63 17.23
CA ASP A 128 2.53 0.97 18.39
C ASP A 128 2.82 2.43 18.79
N LEU A 129 1.78 3.26 18.74
CA LEU A 129 1.86 4.71 19.00
C LEU A 129 1.90 5.04 20.49
N GLU A 130 1.53 4.12 21.38
CA GLU A 130 1.71 4.34 22.81
C GLU A 130 3.17 4.13 23.20
N SER A 131 3.77 3.03 22.74
CA SER A 131 5.15 2.68 23.10
C SER A 131 6.21 3.27 22.17
N PHE A 132 5.83 3.83 21.02
CA PHE A 132 6.73 4.31 19.97
C PHE A 132 7.72 3.22 19.53
N LYS A 133 7.19 2.02 19.24
CA LYS A 133 8.00 0.87 18.80
C LYS A 133 7.41 0.21 17.59
N VAL A 134 8.28 -0.24 16.69
CA VAL A 134 7.91 -1.19 15.65
C VAL A 134 7.64 -2.53 16.32
N ILE A 135 6.38 -2.93 16.38
CA ILE A 135 5.94 -4.20 16.98
C ILE A 135 5.88 -5.32 15.95
N PHE A 136 5.90 -4.98 14.67
CA PHE A 136 5.84 -5.97 13.60
C PHE A 136 6.44 -5.45 12.28
N ARG A 137 7.08 -6.35 11.52
CA ARG A 137 7.63 -6.06 10.20
C ARG A 137 7.33 -7.18 9.20
N TYR A 138 6.72 -6.81 8.09
CA TYR A 138 6.57 -7.63 6.88
C TYR A 138 7.72 -7.39 5.93
N LYS A 139 8.27 -8.43 5.31
CA LYS A 139 9.12 -8.29 4.12
C LYS A 139 8.61 -9.21 3.04
N ASN A 140 8.36 -8.66 1.86
CA ASN A 140 8.02 -9.42 0.66
C ASN A 140 8.89 -8.95 -0.51
N PRO A 141 10.04 -9.61 -0.74
CA PRO A 141 10.95 -9.23 -1.82
C PRO A 141 10.40 -9.54 -3.22
N GLU A 142 9.39 -10.39 -3.35
CA GLU A 142 8.74 -10.71 -4.64
C GLU A 142 7.75 -9.61 -5.05
N ASN A 143 7.26 -8.83 -4.09
CA ASN A 143 6.40 -7.69 -4.35
C ASN A 143 7.23 -6.43 -4.58
N TYR A 144 6.99 -5.72 -5.69
CA TYR A 144 7.65 -4.44 -5.96
C TYR A 144 7.18 -3.31 -5.03
N ILE A 145 5.95 -3.37 -4.51
CA ILE A 145 5.41 -2.46 -3.49
C ILE A 145 4.67 -3.32 -2.46
N SER A 146 4.84 -3.04 -1.17
CA SER A 146 4.09 -3.74 -0.13
C SER A 146 2.58 -3.41 -0.19
N GLN A 147 1.73 -4.42 0.01
CA GLN A 147 0.28 -4.34 -0.22
C GLN A 147 -0.53 -4.39 1.09
N THR A 148 0.06 -3.93 2.18
CA THR A 148 -0.52 -4.03 3.52
C THR A 148 -1.39 -2.82 3.83
N ILE A 149 -2.52 -2.98 4.51
CA ILE A 149 -3.45 -1.88 4.87
C ILE A 149 -4.10 -2.12 6.21
N PHE A 150 -4.71 -1.10 6.81
CA PHE A 150 -5.78 -1.34 7.79
C PHE A 150 -7.10 -1.57 7.06
N GLY A 151 -7.74 -2.70 7.37
CA GLY A 151 -9.10 -3.02 6.94
C GLY A 151 -10.17 -2.32 7.77
N SER A 152 -11.43 -2.48 7.37
CA SER A 152 -12.58 -1.91 8.07
C SER A 152 -12.83 -2.51 9.46
N ASP A 153 -12.25 -3.68 9.72
CA ASP A 153 -12.24 -4.36 11.01
C ASP A 153 -11.07 -3.94 11.91
N ASN A 154 -10.28 -2.93 11.49
CA ASN A 154 -9.07 -2.46 12.15
C ASN A 154 -7.94 -3.51 12.23
N ASN A 155 -8.08 -4.65 11.55
CA ASN A 155 -6.98 -5.58 11.36
C ASN A 155 -6.07 -5.10 10.22
N VAL A 156 -4.82 -5.52 10.27
CA VAL A 156 -3.86 -5.28 9.20
C VAL A 156 -4.02 -6.36 8.13
N TRP A 157 -4.41 -5.99 6.92
CA TRP A 157 -4.65 -6.91 5.81
C TRP A 157 -3.48 -6.83 4.82
N THR A 158 -3.02 -7.97 4.32
CA THR A 158 -2.08 -8.04 3.19
C THR A 158 -2.58 -9.06 2.17
N ILE A 159 -2.14 -8.92 0.92
CA ILE A 159 -2.48 -9.85 -0.16
C ILE A 159 -1.21 -10.34 -0.87
N GLU A 160 -1.16 -11.64 -1.13
CA GLU A 160 -0.07 -12.25 -1.91
C GLU A 160 -0.51 -13.45 -2.74
N ASN A 161 0.38 -13.88 -3.63
CA ASN A 161 0.18 -15.05 -4.47
C ASN A 161 0.14 -16.33 -3.62
N TRP A 162 -0.87 -17.16 -3.84
CA TRP A 162 -1.07 -18.44 -3.15
C TRP A 162 -1.39 -19.57 -4.14
N GLY A 163 -0.43 -19.88 -5.00
CA GLY A 163 -0.63 -20.82 -6.09
C GLY A 163 -1.59 -20.25 -7.14
N GLN A 164 -2.70 -20.94 -7.40
CA GLN A 164 -3.75 -20.50 -8.34
C GLN A 164 -4.78 -19.56 -7.72
N LYS A 165 -4.51 -19.01 -6.54
CA LYS A 165 -5.41 -18.08 -5.85
C LYS A 165 -4.58 -16.99 -5.19
N MET A 166 -5.24 -15.99 -4.62
CA MET A 166 -4.61 -14.95 -3.79
C MET A 166 -4.97 -15.17 -2.33
N ARG A 167 -3.99 -15.16 -1.45
CA ARG A 167 -4.19 -15.22 0.00
C ARG A 167 -4.30 -13.80 0.54
N VAL A 168 -5.42 -13.51 1.20
CA VAL A 168 -5.59 -12.29 1.99
C VAL A 168 -5.36 -12.67 3.45
N GLU A 169 -4.25 -12.21 4.03
CA GLU A 169 -3.93 -12.49 5.42
C GLU A 169 -4.29 -11.29 6.29
N HIS A 170 -4.92 -11.57 7.43
CA HIS A 170 -5.37 -10.62 8.43
C HIS A 170 -4.54 -10.80 9.69
N LEU A 171 -3.89 -9.73 10.13
CA LEU A 171 -3.16 -9.65 11.38
C LEU A 171 -3.96 -8.77 12.35
N ASP A 172 -4.30 -9.35 13.51
CA ASP A 172 -4.79 -8.56 14.63
C ASP A 172 -3.59 -7.77 15.21
N PRO A 173 -3.60 -6.43 15.16
CA PRO A 173 -2.46 -5.61 15.61
C PRO A 173 -2.22 -5.72 17.12
N GLN A 174 -3.23 -6.12 17.91
CA GLN A 174 -3.13 -6.23 19.37
C GLN A 174 -2.53 -7.58 19.78
N SER A 175 -3.07 -8.69 19.26
CA SER A 175 -2.62 -10.04 19.63
C SER A 175 -1.48 -10.57 18.76
N LEU A 176 -1.23 -9.94 17.61
CA LEU A 176 -0.34 -10.40 16.54
C LEU A 176 -0.68 -11.82 16.04
N GLN A 177 -1.93 -12.23 16.22
CA GLN A 177 -2.47 -13.47 15.67
C GLN A 177 -2.97 -13.23 14.25
N THR A 178 -2.93 -14.30 13.47
CA THR A 178 -3.13 -14.20 12.04
C THR A 178 -4.16 -15.20 11.57
N THR A 179 -5.01 -14.74 10.68
CA THR A 179 -5.99 -15.57 9.97
C THR A 179 -5.88 -15.26 8.49
N TYR A 180 -6.44 -16.10 7.64
CA TYR A 180 -6.43 -15.80 6.22
C TYR A 180 -7.73 -16.21 5.55
N SER A 181 -8.03 -15.49 4.48
CA SER A 181 -9.02 -15.85 3.47
C SER A 181 -8.30 -16.08 2.15
N VAL A 182 -8.99 -16.74 1.22
CA VAL A 182 -8.48 -16.92 -0.14
C VAL A 182 -9.50 -16.35 -1.13
N ILE A 183 -9.01 -15.60 -2.10
CA ILE A 183 -9.81 -15.02 -3.19
C ILE A 183 -9.22 -15.43 -4.55
N GLU A 184 -10.01 -15.24 -5.60
CA GLU A 184 -9.59 -15.51 -6.98
C GLU A 184 -8.41 -14.61 -7.41
N THR A 185 -7.55 -15.13 -8.27
CA THR A 185 -6.59 -14.28 -8.99
C THR A 185 -7.34 -13.36 -9.95
N PRO A 186 -6.77 -12.22 -10.38
CA PRO A 186 -7.42 -11.37 -11.38
C PRO A 186 -7.81 -12.14 -12.65
N PHE A 187 -6.98 -13.06 -13.14
CA PHE A 187 -7.28 -13.83 -14.34
C PHE A 187 -8.43 -14.80 -14.11
N ASP A 188 -8.51 -15.47 -12.96
CA ASP A 188 -9.66 -16.32 -12.65
C ASP A 188 -10.95 -15.49 -12.57
N PHE A 189 -10.91 -14.36 -11.86
CA PHE A 189 -12.05 -13.47 -11.68
C PHE A 189 -12.58 -12.90 -13.01
N PHE A 190 -11.67 -12.50 -13.91
CA PHE A 190 -12.00 -11.97 -15.25
C PHE A 190 -12.06 -13.06 -16.34
N LYS A 191 -11.91 -14.34 -16.00
CA LYS A 191 -11.94 -15.49 -16.91
C LYS A 191 -10.96 -15.39 -18.08
N ILE A 192 -9.71 -15.06 -17.76
CA ILE A 192 -8.59 -14.91 -18.70
C ILE A 192 -7.75 -16.19 -18.67
N ASP A 193 -7.42 -16.74 -19.84
CA ASP A 193 -6.50 -17.87 -19.94
C ASP A 193 -5.07 -17.41 -19.62
N GLY A 194 -4.57 -17.80 -18.44
CA GLY A 194 -3.23 -17.42 -17.99
C GLY A 194 -2.09 -18.01 -18.81
N ALA A 195 -2.30 -19.16 -19.47
CA ALA A 195 -1.26 -19.85 -20.22
C ALA A 195 -0.69 -18.99 -21.36
N GLU A 196 -1.51 -18.12 -21.95
CA GLU A 196 -1.08 -17.18 -23.01
C GLU A 196 -0.08 -16.12 -22.49
N TYR A 197 -0.12 -15.79 -21.20
CA TYR A 197 0.63 -14.67 -20.60
C TYR A 197 1.76 -15.11 -19.66
N ASP A 198 1.94 -16.41 -19.42
CA ASP A 198 2.93 -16.94 -18.46
C ASP A 198 4.36 -16.45 -18.70
N ASN A 199 4.80 -16.44 -19.97
CA ASN A 199 6.13 -15.95 -20.34
C ASN A 199 6.26 -14.44 -20.11
N LEU A 200 5.20 -13.70 -20.47
CA LEU A 200 5.14 -12.25 -20.31
C LEU A 200 5.20 -11.87 -18.82
N ILE A 201 4.40 -12.50 -17.95
CA ILE A 201 4.34 -12.24 -16.50
C ILE A 201 5.73 -12.38 -15.84
N ARG A 202 6.56 -13.32 -16.33
CA ARG A 202 7.91 -13.57 -15.80
C ARG A 202 8.97 -12.61 -16.35
N SER A 203 8.62 -11.74 -17.30
CA SER A 203 9.53 -10.74 -17.84
C SER A 203 9.77 -9.61 -16.83
N ASN A 204 11.04 -9.24 -16.68
CA ASN A 204 11.49 -8.13 -15.84
C ASN A 204 11.58 -6.79 -16.60
N LYS A 205 10.98 -6.69 -17.78
CA LYS A 205 10.98 -5.47 -18.61
C LYS A 205 9.63 -4.78 -18.52
N HIS A 206 9.60 -3.45 -18.57
CA HIS A 206 8.35 -2.70 -18.75
C HIS A 206 7.84 -2.91 -20.18
N CYS A 207 6.84 -3.77 -20.35
CA CYS A 207 6.33 -4.13 -21.67
C CYS A 207 4.81 -4.31 -21.75
N ILE A 208 4.09 -3.92 -20.69
CA ILE A 208 2.63 -3.80 -20.71
C ILE A 208 2.27 -2.36 -21.05
N TRP A 209 1.61 -2.13 -22.18
CA TRP A 209 1.16 -0.80 -22.59
C TRP A 209 -0.22 -0.50 -22.03
N LEU A 210 -0.36 0.58 -21.25
CA LEU A 210 -1.65 1.00 -20.73
C LEU A 210 -2.43 1.74 -21.83
N MET A 211 -3.61 1.23 -22.19
CA MET A 211 -4.44 1.84 -23.23
C MET A 211 -4.99 3.20 -22.76
N GLN A 212 -5.37 3.30 -21.48
CA GLN A 212 -5.78 4.55 -20.85
C GLN A 212 -4.66 5.16 -19.99
N GLY A 213 -4.44 6.46 -20.14
CA GLY A 213 -3.44 7.22 -19.36
C GLY A 213 -1.99 7.11 -19.88
N GLY A 214 -1.72 6.17 -20.79
CA GLY A 214 -0.39 5.97 -21.38
C GLY A 214 0.65 5.39 -20.42
N GLY A 215 1.85 5.15 -20.94
CA GLY A 215 2.97 4.57 -20.19
C GLY A 215 3.06 3.05 -20.26
N MET A 216 4.13 2.51 -19.67
CA MET A 216 4.40 1.08 -19.62
C MET A 216 4.47 0.59 -18.17
N ARG A 217 3.95 -0.62 -17.91
CA ARG A 217 3.99 -1.29 -16.60
C ARG A 217 4.84 -2.56 -16.67
N PHE A 218 5.32 -2.99 -15.51
CA PHE A 218 5.92 -4.31 -15.37
C PHE A 218 4.86 -5.42 -15.52
N PRO A 219 5.17 -6.50 -16.24
CA PRO A 219 4.28 -7.65 -16.39
C PRO A 219 3.95 -8.39 -15.10
N SER A 220 4.76 -8.25 -14.04
CA SER A 220 4.48 -8.85 -12.73
C SER A 220 3.21 -8.29 -12.06
N TYR A 221 2.64 -7.21 -12.59
CA TYR A 221 1.34 -6.67 -12.20
C TYR A 221 0.16 -7.31 -12.94
N LEU A 222 0.43 -8.10 -13.99
CA LEU A 222 -0.59 -8.98 -14.55
C LEU A 222 -0.89 -10.10 -13.56
N ASN A 223 -2.16 -10.43 -13.43
CA ASN A 223 -2.66 -11.47 -12.52
C ASN A 223 -2.30 -11.26 -11.04
N LYS A 224 -2.10 -10.01 -10.62
CA LYS A 224 -1.93 -9.64 -9.22
C LYS A 224 -2.84 -8.47 -8.84
N TRP A 225 -3.38 -8.50 -7.62
CA TRP A 225 -4.13 -7.40 -7.03
C TRP A 225 -3.17 -6.40 -6.37
N GLU A 226 -3.38 -5.12 -6.65
CA GLU A 226 -2.68 -3.97 -6.08
C GLU A 226 -3.66 -3.12 -5.27
N PHE A 227 -3.37 -2.87 -4.00
CA PHE A 227 -4.17 -1.99 -3.16
C PHE A 227 -4.17 -0.55 -3.72
N VAL A 228 -5.30 0.11 -3.56
CA VAL A 228 -5.49 1.52 -3.88
C VAL A 228 -6.04 2.21 -2.65
N LYS A 229 -5.38 3.28 -2.19
CA LYS A 229 -5.89 4.09 -1.09
C LYS A 229 -7.18 4.80 -1.49
N THR A 230 -8.25 4.55 -0.75
CA THR A 230 -9.56 5.19 -0.92
C THR A 230 -10.13 5.60 0.42
N THR A 231 -11.10 6.51 0.41
CA THR A 231 -11.64 7.11 1.63
C THR A 231 -12.69 6.27 2.35
N ASP A 232 -13.32 5.32 1.66
CA ASP A 232 -14.54 4.66 2.14
C ASP A 232 -14.61 3.15 1.88
N ARG A 233 -13.71 2.61 1.04
CA ARG A 233 -13.77 1.20 0.61
C ARG A 233 -12.39 0.55 0.58
N ILE A 234 -12.38 -0.78 0.56
CA ILE A 234 -11.17 -1.55 0.36
C ILE A 234 -11.10 -1.94 -1.10
N ILE A 235 -10.36 -1.16 -1.88
CA ILE A 235 -10.25 -1.32 -3.32
C ILE A 235 -8.91 -1.89 -3.69
N TYR A 236 -8.95 -2.88 -4.58
CA TYR A 236 -7.78 -3.36 -5.29
C TYR A 236 -7.97 -3.14 -6.79
N LYS A 237 -6.87 -2.93 -7.49
CA LYS A 237 -6.83 -2.89 -8.94
C LYS A 237 -5.92 -3.98 -9.48
N SER A 238 -6.12 -4.38 -10.72
CA SER A 238 -5.15 -5.20 -11.45
C SER A 238 -5.02 -4.71 -12.87
N THR A 239 -3.87 -4.98 -13.48
CA THR A 239 -3.65 -4.73 -14.91
C THR A 239 -4.19 -5.93 -15.68
N ILE A 240 -5.18 -5.70 -16.55
CA ILE A 240 -5.90 -6.73 -17.27
C ILE A 240 -5.64 -6.61 -18.78
N PRO A 241 -5.09 -7.66 -19.43
CA PRO A 241 -4.77 -7.61 -20.84
C PRO A 241 -6.04 -7.43 -21.68
N LYS A 242 -5.98 -6.53 -22.66
CA LYS A 242 -7.03 -6.26 -23.65
C LYS A 242 -6.67 -6.81 -25.03
N THR A 243 -5.40 -7.15 -25.24
CA THR A 243 -4.91 -7.80 -26.45
C THR A 243 -4.11 -9.04 -26.13
N LYS A 244 -4.06 -9.96 -27.09
CA LYS A 244 -3.13 -11.08 -27.10
C LYS A 244 -1.66 -10.64 -26.99
N VAL A 245 -0.80 -11.54 -26.52
CA VAL A 245 0.64 -11.30 -26.46
C VAL A 245 1.21 -11.15 -27.87
N LYS A 246 1.96 -10.07 -28.10
CA LYS A 246 2.67 -9.77 -29.35
C LYS A 246 4.16 -9.65 -29.07
N PHE A 247 4.96 -10.32 -29.89
CA PHE A 247 6.41 -10.16 -29.85
C PHE A 247 6.85 -8.94 -30.65
N ASN A 248 7.54 -8.00 -30.00
CA ASN A 248 8.13 -6.85 -30.65
C ASN A 248 9.61 -7.14 -30.99
N LYS A 249 9.89 -7.27 -32.29
CA LYS A 249 11.25 -7.54 -32.80
C LYS A 249 12.25 -6.44 -32.48
N ASN A 250 11.82 -5.17 -32.46
CA ASN A 250 12.71 -4.02 -32.25
C ASN A 250 13.24 -3.95 -30.82
N TYR A 251 12.42 -4.37 -29.85
CA TYR A 251 12.77 -4.35 -28.43
C TYR A 251 13.09 -5.75 -27.86
N ASN A 252 12.98 -6.78 -28.69
CA ASN A 252 13.16 -8.19 -28.33
C ASN A 252 12.43 -8.52 -27.02
N VAL A 253 11.13 -8.24 -27.01
CA VAL A 253 10.26 -8.38 -25.83
C VAL A 253 8.85 -8.74 -26.25
N GLU A 254 8.20 -9.60 -25.47
CA GLU A 254 6.76 -9.83 -25.54
C GLU A 254 6.02 -8.66 -24.89
N SER A 255 4.88 -8.29 -25.44
CA SER A 255 4.09 -7.16 -24.97
C SER A 255 2.61 -7.41 -25.17
N CYS A 256 1.78 -6.77 -24.36
CA CYS A 256 0.35 -6.65 -24.62
C CYS A 256 -0.13 -5.26 -24.22
N GLU A 257 -1.28 -4.88 -24.74
CA GLU A 257 -2.05 -3.73 -24.27
C GLU A 257 -2.96 -4.18 -23.13
N ALA A 258 -3.11 -3.34 -22.12
CA ALA A 258 -3.91 -3.61 -20.94
C ALA A 258 -4.59 -2.36 -20.39
N ASP A 259 -5.59 -2.55 -19.54
CA ASP A 259 -6.21 -1.49 -18.74
C ASP A 259 -6.28 -1.89 -17.26
N PHE A 260 -6.56 -0.91 -16.41
CA PHE A 260 -6.87 -1.18 -15.01
C PHE A 260 -8.31 -1.62 -14.85
N GLU A 261 -8.50 -2.72 -14.14
CA GLU A 261 -9.80 -3.14 -13.61
C GLU A 261 -9.76 -3.12 -12.09
N TYR A 262 -10.89 -2.81 -11.47
CA TYR A 262 -11.00 -2.59 -10.03
C TYR A 262 -11.97 -3.57 -9.39
N ILE A 263 -11.64 -3.99 -8.19
CA ILE A 263 -12.52 -4.76 -7.32
C ILE A 263 -12.62 -4.13 -5.94
N GLU A 264 -13.74 -4.37 -5.28
CA GLU A 264 -13.95 -4.09 -3.87
C GLU A 264 -13.92 -5.41 -3.09
N LEU A 265 -13.16 -5.44 -2.00
CA LEU A 265 -13.20 -6.54 -1.03
C LEU A 265 -14.32 -6.26 -0.03
N LEU A 266 -15.33 -7.11 -0.05
CA LEU A 266 -16.43 -7.07 0.91
C LEU A 266 -16.11 -7.99 2.08
N SER A 267 -16.17 -7.42 3.29
CA SER A 267 -16.14 -8.19 4.53
C SER A 267 -17.43 -9.00 4.68
N GLY A 268 -17.48 -10.18 4.07
CA GLY A 268 -18.48 -11.19 4.41
C GLY A 268 -18.07 -11.85 5.74
N GLN A 269 -19.00 -11.98 6.69
CA GLN A 269 -18.87 -12.88 7.83
C GLN A 269 -18.92 -14.35 7.33
N GLU A 270 -17.89 -14.80 6.62
CA GLU A 270 -17.71 -16.22 6.35
C GLU A 270 -16.35 -16.62 6.88
N LYS A 271 -16.35 -17.14 8.12
CA LYS A 271 -15.27 -17.97 8.63
C LYS A 271 -15.29 -19.28 7.85
N GLN A 272 -14.68 -19.32 6.68
CA GLN A 272 -14.28 -20.58 6.07
C GLN A 272 -12.89 -20.93 6.59
N SER A 273 -12.85 -21.74 7.65
CA SER A 273 -11.67 -22.50 7.99
C SER A 273 -11.66 -23.75 7.11
N GLU A 274 -11.04 -23.67 5.93
CA GLU A 274 -10.69 -24.91 5.22
C GLU A 274 -9.42 -25.49 5.86
N ASN A 275 -9.52 -26.73 6.36
CA ASN A 275 -8.36 -27.55 6.70
C ASN A 275 -7.68 -28.01 5.40
N VAL A 276 -6.98 -27.09 4.73
CA VAL A 276 -6.02 -27.42 3.68
C VAL A 276 -4.65 -27.44 4.33
N LEU A 277 -4.01 -28.61 4.34
CA LEU A 277 -2.62 -28.90 4.76
C LEU A 277 -1.82 -27.63 5.07
N GLU A 278 -1.56 -27.41 6.36
CA GLU A 278 -0.87 -26.25 6.94
C GLU A 278 0.38 -25.87 6.13
N LYS A 279 0.19 -25.01 5.12
CA LYS A 279 1.23 -24.12 4.68
C LYS A 279 1.26 -22.99 5.70
N GLU A 280 2.28 -23.03 6.54
CA GLU A 280 2.64 -22.00 7.51
C GLU A 280 2.26 -20.59 7.02
N GLY A 281 1.55 -19.82 7.85
CA GLY A 281 1.10 -18.47 7.50
C GLY A 281 2.25 -17.54 7.15
N ILE A 282 2.00 -16.49 6.38
CA ILE A 282 3.06 -15.60 5.86
C ILE A 282 3.75 -14.96 7.06
N TRP A 283 2.94 -14.48 7.99
CA TRP A 283 3.39 -13.92 9.25
C TRP A 283 4.07 -14.93 10.19
N GLU A 284 3.63 -16.19 10.21
CA GLU A 284 4.27 -17.24 11.03
C GLU A 284 5.62 -17.68 10.47
N LYS A 285 5.77 -17.75 9.14
CA LYS A 285 7.08 -17.91 8.48
C LYS A 285 8.03 -16.77 8.85
N LEU A 286 7.49 -15.55 9.02
CA LEU A 286 8.27 -14.33 9.25
C LEU A 286 8.61 -14.07 10.72
N LYS A 287 7.78 -14.50 11.68
CA LYS A 287 8.12 -14.48 13.12
C LYS A 287 9.44 -15.21 13.41
N ARG A 288 9.83 -16.19 12.57
CA ARG A 288 11.11 -16.89 12.68
C ARG A 288 12.33 -16.09 12.20
N LEU A 289 12.14 -15.03 11.41
CA LEU A 289 13.23 -14.20 10.85
C LEU A 289 13.55 -12.94 11.68
N ILE A 290 12.89 -12.76 12.82
CA ILE A 290 13.11 -11.65 13.77
C ILE A 290 13.96 -12.10 14.99
N LYS A 291 14.59 -13.28 14.94
CA LYS A 291 15.60 -13.70 15.93
C LYS A 291 17.01 -13.54 15.41
#